data_AF-A0A3B8WR81-F1
#
_entry.id   AF-A0A3B8WR81-F1
#
_cell.length_a   1.000
_cell.length_b   1.000
_cell.length_c   1.000
_cell.angle_alpha   90.00
_cell.angle_beta   90.00
_cell.angle_gamma   90.00
#
_symmetry.space_group_name_H-M   'P 1'
#
loop_
_entity.id
_entity.type
_entity.pdbx_description
1 polymer ?
#
loop_
_entity_poly.entity_id
_entity_poly.type
_entity_poly.pdbx_seq_one_letter_code
_entity_poly.pdbx_strand_id
1 'polypeptide(L)'
;AALERLAEQSNWGDPLPEGRGRGLAVGEVFGSVVATVVELSAVGDKGIRIDRLVTVVDCGLVTNPTSVKAQMEGGTLFGLSAALFNEIEIEQGQVQQENFHEYRQLRMGEAPSVEVDIVPSAEAPGGVGEAGTALIGPALVNAVHAAFGDRVRQLPLTRSGYYIV
;
A
#
# COMPACT_ATOMS: atom_id res chain seq x y z
N ALA A 1 -12.92 15.46 -1.72
CA ALA A 1 -13.54 14.33 -1.01
C ALA A 1 -12.52 13.27 -0.58
N ALA A 2 -12.07 12.35 -1.45
CA ALA A 2 -11.23 11.21 -1.03
C ALA A 2 -9.90 11.64 -0.35
N LEU A 3 -9.17 12.60 -0.92
CA LEU A 3 -7.91 13.09 -0.36
C LEU A 3 -8.08 13.82 0.99
N GLU A 4 -9.16 14.58 1.16
CA GLU A 4 -9.46 15.29 2.41
C GLU A 4 -9.78 14.30 3.53
N ARG A 5 -10.65 13.32 3.25
CA ARG A 5 -10.99 12.24 4.18
C ARG A 5 -9.76 11.42 4.55
N LEU A 6 -8.88 11.15 3.59
CA LEU A 6 -7.62 10.47 3.86
C LEU A 6 -6.75 11.29 4.82
N ALA A 7 -6.63 12.60 4.58
CA ALA A 7 -5.83 13.47 5.44
C ALA A 7 -6.36 13.52 6.88
N GLU A 8 -7.68 13.54 7.07
CA GLU A 8 -8.34 13.44 8.37
C GLU A 8 -8.05 12.10 9.06
N GLN A 9 -8.32 10.98 8.38
CA GLN A 9 -8.15 9.64 8.96
C GLN A 9 -6.69 9.25 9.20
N SER A 10 -5.78 9.78 8.39
CA SER A 10 -4.35 9.54 8.54
C SER A 10 -3.68 10.53 9.50
N ASN A 11 -4.41 11.48 10.09
CA ASN A 11 -3.85 12.58 10.87
C ASN A 11 -2.69 13.29 10.14
N TRP A 12 -2.84 13.54 8.84
CA TRP A 12 -1.73 13.94 7.96
C TRP A 12 -0.97 15.17 8.44
N GLY A 13 -1.67 16.15 9.04
CA GLY A 13 -1.10 17.38 9.56
C GLY A 13 -0.31 17.22 10.87
N ASP A 14 -0.46 16.09 11.56
CA ASP A 14 0.21 15.87 12.84
C ASP A 14 1.67 15.44 12.63
N PRO A 15 2.61 15.98 13.43
CA PRO A 15 4.01 15.58 13.37
C PRO A 15 4.16 14.11 13.75
N LEU A 16 5.07 13.42 13.07
CA LEU A 16 5.47 12.08 13.43
C LEU A 16 6.66 12.09 14.42
N PRO A 17 6.75 11.11 15.32
CA PRO A 17 7.97 10.83 16.07
C PRO A 17 9.19 10.63 15.15
N GLU A 18 10.39 10.91 15.70
CA GLU A 18 11.64 10.62 15.02
C GLU A 18 11.74 9.15 14.61
N GLY A 19 12.33 8.89 13.44
CA GLY A 19 12.46 7.54 12.89
C GLY A 19 11.16 6.97 12.31
N ARG A 20 10.12 7.79 12.09
CA ARG A 20 8.90 7.39 11.38
C ARG A 20 8.73 8.14 10.07
N GLY A 21 8.10 7.48 9.11
CA GLY A 21 7.74 8.05 7.82
C GLY A 21 6.26 7.87 7.54
N ARG A 22 5.65 8.90 6.94
CA ARG A 22 4.30 8.85 6.40
C ARG A 22 4.37 9.18 4.91
N GLY A 23 3.83 8.28 4.09
CA GLY A 23 3.81 8.43 2.63
C GLY A 23 2.39 8.33 2.10
N LEU A 24 2.07 9.12 1.08
CA LEU A 24 0.76 9.21 0.48
C LEU A 24 0.83 8.97 -1.03
N ALA A 25 -0.21 8.37 -1.59
CA ALA A 25 -0.50 8.38 -3.02
C ALA A 25 -2.01 8.53 -3.26
N VAL A 26 -2.37 9.16 -4.38
CA VAL A 26 -3.76 9.32 -4.83
C VAL A 26 -3.81 9.16 -6.34
N GLY A 27 -4.88 8.54 -6.85
CA GLY A 27 -5.08 8.36 -8.27
C GLY A 27 -6.49 7.93 -8.62
N GLU A 28 -6.89 8.20 -9.86
CA GLU A 28 -8.09 7.67 -10.46
C GLU A 28 -7.74 6.35 -11.17
N VAL A 29 -8.41 5.27 -10.77
CA VAL A 29 -8.18 3.92 -11.27
C VAL A 29 -9.53 3.22 -11.47
N PHE A 30 -9.77 2.71 -12.69
CA PHE A 30 -10.98 1.95 -13.03
C PHE A 30 -12.29 2.71 -12.77
N GLY A 31 -12.29 4.05 -12.91
CA GLY A 31 -13.46 4.89 -12.61
C GLY A 31 -13.71 5.11 -11.11
N SER A 32 -12.77 4.70 -10.25
CA SER A 32 -12.75 4.98 -8.82
C SER A 32 -11.60 5.93 -8.49
N VAL A 33 -11.76 6.80 -7.49
CA VAL A 33 -10.64 7.57 -6.92
C VAL A 33 -10.18 6.87 -5.66
N VAL A 34 -8.91 6.49 -5.60
CA VAL A 34 -8.30 5.86 -4.43
C VAL A 34 -7.17 6.72 -3.90
N ALA A 35 -7.11 6.86 -2.60
CA ALA A 35 -6.03 7.53 -1.90
C ALA A 35 -5.56 6.66 -0.74
N THR A 36 -4.24 6.50 -0.58
CA THR A 36 -3.65 5.60 0.43
C THR A 36 -2.50 6.27 1.16
N VAL A 37 -2.46 6.11 2.48
CA VAL A 37 -1.33 6.44 3.35
C VAL A 37 -0.69 5.17 3.90
N VAL A 38 0.64 5.17 3.92
CA VAL A 38 1.48 4.23 4.69
C VAL A 38 2.15 4.99 5.82
N GLU A 39 1.99 4.51 7.05
CA GLU A 39 2.85 4.90 8.17
C GLU A 39 3.80 3.75 8.49
N LEU A 40 5.08 4.07 8.64
CA LEU A 40 6.11 3.08 8.99
C LEU A 40 7.14 3.66 9.95
N SER A 41 7.81 2.77 10.65
CA SER A 41 8.93 3.06 11.52
C SER A 41 10.22 2.44 10.97
N ALA A 42 11.28 3.23 10.97
CA ALA A 42 12.64 2.78 10.67
C ALA A 42 13.22 1.99 11.85
N VAL A 43 13.88 0.89 11.54
CA VAL A 43 14.58 0.02 12.49
C VAL A 43 15.98 -0.25 11.94
N GLY A 44 16.97 0.46 12.49
CA GLY A 44 18.32 0.48 11.93
C GLY A 44 18.35 1.15 10.55
N ASP A 45 19.27 0.71 9.69
CA ASP A 45 19.52 1.40 8.41
C ASP A 45 18.48 1.09 7.34
N LYS A 46 17.92 -0.14 7.34
CA LYS A 46 17.03 -0.65 6.27
C LYS A 46 15.86 -1.51 6.78
N GLY A 47 15.72 -1.70 8.08
CA GLY A 47 14.57 -2.42 8.65
C GLY A 47 13.33 -1.53 8.65
N ILE A 48 12.21 -2.04 8.17
CA ILE A 48 10.92 -1.34 8.13
C ILE A 48 9.91 -2.11 8.97
N ARG A 49 9.24 -1.42 9.90
CA ARG A 49 8.02 -1.91 10.53
C ARG A 49 6.85 -1.08 10.03
N ILE A 50 5.90 -1.68 9.32
CA ILE A 50 4.71 -0.97 8.83
C ILE A 50 3.73 -0.85 9.99
N ASP A 51 3.46 0.38 10.42
CA ASP A 51 2.63 0.67 11.59
C ASP A 51 1.15 0.50 11.27
N ARG A 52 0.69 1.08 10.15
CA ARG A 52 -0.69 1.00 9.67
C ARG A 52 -0.83 1.50 8.23
N LEU A 53 -1.91 1.09 7.57
CA LEU A 53 -2.33 1.56 6.26
C LEU A 53 -3.71 2.20 6.37
N VAL A 54 -3.89 3.35 5.72
CA VAL A 54 -5.22 3.99 5.59
C VAL A 54 -5.52 4.13 4.11
N THR A 55 -6.67 3.65 3.66
CA THR A 55 -7.11 3.78 2.27
C THR A 55 -8.54 4.31 2.20
N VAL A 56 -8.73 5.31 1.36
CA VAL A 56 -10.02 5.92 1.07
C VAL A 56 -10.35 5.63 -0.39
N VAL A 57 -11.54 5.13 -0.65
CA VAL A 57 -12.05 4.88 -2.00
C VAL A 57 -13.35 5.62 -2.25
N ASP A 58 -13.41 6.35 -3.36
CA ASP A 58 -14.65 6.81 -3.98
C ASP A 58 -14.88 5.97 -5.23
N CYS A 59 -15.82 5.02 -5.17
CA CYS A 59 -16.15 4.13 -6.29
C CYS A 59 -17.58 4.39 -6.81
N GLY A 60 -18.11 5.59 -6.62
CA GLY A 60 -19.49 5.90 -6.99
C GLY A 60 -20.50 5.11 -6.14
N LEU A 61 -21.62 4.71 -6.76
CA LEU A 61 -22.67 3.95 -6.09
C LEU A 61 -22.18 2.59 -5.55
N VAL A 62 -22.18 2.44 -4.24
CA VAL A 62 -21.76 1.20 -3.56
C VAL A 62 -22.94 0.23 -3.41
N THR A 63 -22.83 -0.94 -4.04
CA THR A 63 -23.85 -2.00 -3.96
C THR A 63 -23.71 -2.86 -2.71
N ASN A 64 -22.47 -3.18 -2.32
CA ASN A 64 -22.15 -3.97 -1.12
C ASN A 64 -20.90 -3.39 -0.42
N PRO A 65 -21.08 -2.58 0.64
CA PRO A 65 -19.98 -1.96 1.35
C PRO A 65 -18.98 -2.96 1.95
N THR A 66 -19.44 -4.11 2.42
CA THR A 66 -18.58 -5.16 3.00
C THR A 66 -17.65 -5.74 1.94
N SER A 67 -18.15 -5.99 0.73
CA SER A 67 -17.33 -6.48 -0.37
C SER A 67 -16.32 -5.45 -0.85
N VAL A 68 -16.72 -4.17 -0.94
CA VAL A 68 -15.79 -3.08 -1.27
C VAL A 68 -14.66 -3.00 -0.24
N LYS A 69 -15.01 -3.02 1.06
CA LYS A 69 -14.02 -3.01 2.13
C LYS A 69 -13.05 -4.20 2.02
N ALA A 70 -13.56 -5.42 1.87
CA ALA A 70 -12.72 -6.61 1.72
C ALA A 70 -11.80 -6.55 0.49
N GLN A 71 -12.28 -5.99 -0.63
CA GLN A 71 -11.47 -5.79 -1.83
C GLN A 71 -10.35 -4.77 -1.61
N MET A 72 -10.63 -3.67 -0.92
CA MET A 72 -9.60 -2.67 -0.59
C MET A 72 -8.57 -3.23 0.39
N GLU A 73 -9.00 -3.97 1.42
CA GLU A 73 -8.09 -4.64 2.37
C GLU A 73 -7.18 -5.65 1.65
N GLY A 74 -7.78 -6.61 0.93
CA GLY A 74 -7.04 -7.67 0.23
C GLY A 74 -6.15 -7.12 -0.88
N GLY A 75 -6.66 -6.20 -1.70
CA GLY A 75 -5.91 -5.57 -2.79
C GLY A 75 -4.72 -4.75 -2.27
N THR A 76 -4.91 -4.01 -1.17
CA THR A 76 -3.82 -3.23 -0.56
C THR A 76 -2.71 -4.15 -0.05
N LEU A 77 -3.05 -5.24 0.64
CA LEU A 77 -2.06 -6.21 1.13
C LEU A 77 -1.38 -7.00 0.00
N PHE A 78 -2.11 -7.29 -1.08
CA PHE A 78 -1.57 -7.92 -2.27
C PHE A 78 -0.55 -7.01 -2.97
N GLY A 79 -0.92 -5.75 -3.21
CA GLY A 79 0.01 -4.76 -3.77
C GLY A 79 1.19 -4.45 -2.84
N LEU A 80 0.98 -4.49 -1.52
CA LEU A 80 2.06 -4.35 -0.54
C LEU A 80 3.07 -5.49 -0.65
N SER A 81 2.59 -6.74 -0.74
CA SER A 81 3.45 -7.91 -0.98
C SER A 81 4.26 -7.74 -2.26
N ALA A 82 3.61 -7.22 -3.31
CA ALA A 82 4.27 -6.97 -4.57
C ALA A 82 5.40 -5.94 -4.44
N ALA A 83 5.11 -4.80 -3.81
CA ALA A 83 6.09 -3.73 -3.61
C ALA A 83 7.24 -4.13 -2.66
N LEU A 84 7.00 -5.02 -1.71
CA LEU A 84 8.01 -5.45 -0.75
C LEU A 84 8.92 -6.56 -1.28
N PHE A 85 8.35 -7.59 -1.92
CA PHE A 85 9.06 -8.86 -2.13
C PHE A 85 9.00 -9.42 -3.54
N ASN A 86 7.97 -9.10 -4.33
CA ASN A 86 7.65 -9.91 -5.50
C ASN A 86 8.49 -9.53 -6.71
N GLU A 87 9.38 -10.46 -7.05
CA GLU A 87 10.23 -10.43 -8.23
C GLU A 87 10.22 -11.81 -8.88
N ILE A 88 10.18 -11.82 -10.20
CA ILE A 88 10.36 -13.02 -11.01
C ILE A 88 11.63 -12.81 -11.84
N GLU A 89 12.65 -13.60 -11.53
CA GLU A 89 13.90 -13.63 -12.28
C GLU A 89 13.80 -14.68 -13.39
N ILE A 90 14.33 -14.34 -14.57
CA ILE A 90 14.36 -15.23 -15.72
C ILE A 90 15.82 -15.47 -16.09
N GLU A 91 16.28 -16.71 -15.91
CA GLU A 91 17.59 -17.16 -16.36
C GLU A 91 17.42 -18.25 -17.42
N GLN A 92 18.12 -18.08 -18.56
CA GLN A 92 18.06 -19.03 -19.68
C GLN A 92 16.63 -19.40 -20.14
N GLY A 93 15.68 -18.47 -19.98
CA GLY A 93 14.27 -18.65 -20.35
C GLY A 93 13.42 -19.37 -19.29
N GLN A 94 13.93 -19.57 -18.07
CA GLN A 94 13.23 -20.22 -16.97
C GLN A 94 13.04 -19.28 -15.78
N VAL A 95 11.86 -19.33 -15.16
CA VAL A 95 11.56 -18.64 -13.90
C VAL A 95 12.35 -19.29 -12.79
N GLN A 96 13.02 -18.48 -11.97
CA GLN A 96 13.86 -18.99 -10.87
C GLN A 96 13.09 -19.25 -9.58
N GLN A 97 12.06 -18.45 -9.29
CA GLN A 97 11.24 -18.63 -8.07
C GLN A 97 10.17 -19.69 -8.30
N GLU A 98 10.33 -20.87 -7.71
CA GLU A 98 9.45 -22.03 -7.94
C GLU A 98 8.23 -22.05 -7.02
N ASN A 99 8.31 -21.41 -5.84
CA ASN A 99 7.22 -21.46 -4.84
C ASN A 99 7.28 -20.27 -3.84
N PHE A 100 6.29 -20.14 -2.95
CA PHE A 100 6.09 -19.01 -2.04
C PHE A 100 7.13 -18.83 -0.92
N HIS A 101 8.11 -19.72 -0.82
CA HIS A 101 9.28 -19.49 0.05
C HIS A 101 10.34 -18.63 -0.64
N GLU A 102 10.35 -18.63 -1.98
CA GLU A 102 11.20 -17.79 -2.84
C GLU A 102 10.41 -16.58 -3.36
N TYR A 103 9.20 -16.80 -3.91
CA TYR A 103 8.25 -15.74 -4.25
C TYR A 103 7.39 -15.36 -3.04
N ARG A 104 8.01 -14.72 -2.05
CA ARG A 104 7.38 -14.46 -0.74
C ARG A 104 6.12 -13.61 -0.85
N GLN A 105 5.06 -14.05 -0.18
CA GLN A 105 3.88 -13.22 0.12
C GLN A 105 3.94 -12.74 1.58
N LEU A 106 3.34 -11.59 1.87
CA LEU A 106 3.21 -11.10 3.23
C LEU A 106 2.52 -12.16 4.12
N ARG A 107 3.07 -12.41 5.30
CA ARG A 107 2.51 -13.39 6.25
C ARG A 107 1.54 -12.72 7.22
N MET A 108 0.67 -13.49 7.86
CA MET A 108 -0.33 -12.96 8.80
C MET A 108 0.29 -12.15 9.95
N GLY A 109 1.45 -12.54 10.46
CA GLY A 109 2.15 -11.82 11.54
C GLY A 109 2.83 -10.52 11.08
N GLU A 110 2.94 -10.31 9.77
CA GLU A 110 3.57 -9.14 9.14
C GLU A 110 2.53 -8.19 8.54
N ALA A 111 1.28 -8.64 8.44
CA ALA A 111 0.19 -7.88 7.84
C ALA A 111 -0.21 -6.72 8.76
N PRO A 112 -0.02 -5.46 8.33
CA PRO A 112 -0.49 -4.31 9.09
C PRO A 112 -2.02 -4.23 9.01
N SER A 113 -2.63 -3.50 9.94
CA SER A 113 -4.04 -3.15 9.83
C SER A 113 -4.27 -2.26 8.61
N VAL A 114 -5.30 -2.58 7.82
CA VAL A 114 -5.76 -1.76 6.71
C VAL A 114 -7.08 -1.09 7.10
N GLU A 115 -7.02 0.21 7.37
CA GLU A 115 -8.19 1.03 7.63
C GLU A 115 -8.80 1.46 6.29
N VAL A 116 -10.03 1.05 6.01
CA VAL A 116 -10.73 1.40 4.76
C VAL A 116 -11.89 2.33 5.06
N ASP A 117 -11.95 3.43 4.31
CA ASP A 117 -13.10 4.32 4.25
C ASP A 117 -13.65 4.43 2.84
N ILE A 118 -14.97 4.44 2.75
CA ILE A 118 -15.71 4.50 1.49
C ILE A 118 -16.39 5.86 1.45
N VAL A 119 -16.06 6.67 0.45
CA VAL A 119 -16.69 7.97 0.22
C VAL A 119 -18.15 7.72 -0.19
N PRO A 120 -19.15 8.28 0.52
CA PRO A 120 -20.53 8.21 0.09
C PRO A 120 -20.71 8.97 -1.23
N SER A 121 -21.14 8.28 -2.28
CA SER A 121 -21.29 8.83 -3.62
C SER A 121 -22.51 8.23 -4.33
N ALA A 122 -23.14 9.03 -5.19
CA ALA A 122 -24.26 8.64 -6.05
C ALA A 122 -23.88 8.60 -7.53
N GLU A 123 -22.60 8.80 -7.84
CA GLU A 123 -22.05 8.73 -9.20
C GLU A 123 -22.10 7.30 -9.75
N ALA A 124 -21.84 7.16 -11.06
CA ALA A 124 -21.76 5.86 -11.70
C ALA A 124 -20.74 4.94 -10.98
N PRO A 125 -21.05 3.65 -10.79
CA PRO A 125 -20.17 2.75 -10.05
C PRO A 125 -18.85 2.52 -10.78
N GLY A 126 -17.75 2.68 -10.05
CA GLY A 126 -16.39 2.37 -10.48
C GLY A 126 -15.95 0.96 -10.10
N GLY A 127 -14.80 0.54 -10.64
CA GLY A 127 -14.19 -0.75 -10.33
C GLY A 127 -13.43 -0.74 -8.99
N VAL A 128 -13.61 -1.79 -8.20
CA VAL A 128 -12.89 -2.01 -6.92
C VAL A 128 -12.01 -3.27 -6.91
N GLY A 129 -12.07 -4.07 -7.97
CA GLY A 129 -11.35 -5.35 -8.10
C GLY A 129 -9.83 -5.20 -7.99
N GLU A 130 -9.28 -4.28 -8.78
CA GLU A 130 -7.85 -4.00 -8.86
C GLU A 130 -7.44 -2.73 -8.09
N ALA A 131 -8.41 -1.89 -7.74
CA ALA A 131 -8.21 -0.54 -7.21
C ALA A 131 -7.35 -0.52 -5.93
N GLY A 132 -7.54 -1.49 -5.03
CA GLY A 132 -6.73 -1.60 -3.80
C GLY A 132 -5.25 -1.82 -4.05
N THR A 133 -4.85 -2.40 -5.19
CA THR A 133 -3.44 -2.70 -5.48
C THR A 133 -2.66 -1.49 -5.97
N ALA A 134 -3.34 -0.48 -6.54
CA ALA A 134 -2.70 0.51 -7.39
C ALA A 134 -1.90 1.58 -6.63
N LEU A 135 -2.32 1.94 -5.40
CA LEU A 135 -1.77 3.11 -4.69
C LEU A 135 -0.78 2.75 -3.57
N ILE A 136 -0.70 1.47 -3.18
CA ILE A 136 0.13 1.07 -2.04
C ILE A 136 1.64 1.15 -2.32
N GLY A 137 2.08 0.79 -3.54
CA GLY A 137 3.49 0.90 -3.96
C GLY A 137 4.04 2.33 -3.87
N PRO A 138 3.45 3.33 -4.54
CA PRO A 138 3.89 4.72 -4.45
C PRO A 138 3.78 5.30 -3.03
N ALA A 139 2.71 4.97 -2.28
CA ALA A 139 2.57 5.41 -0.89
C ALA A 139 3.69 4.84 0.00
N LEU A 140 4.04 3.57 -0.17
CA LEU A 140 5.13 2.90 0.55
C LEU A 140 6.48 3.55 0.28
N VAL A 141 6.87 3.76 -0.98
CA VAL A 141 8.18 4.37 -1.30
C VAL A 141 8.26 5.84 -0.85
N ASN A 142 7.13 6.55 -0.79
CA ASN A 142 7.06 7.87 -0.20
C ASN A 142 7.27 7.83 1.33
N ALA A 143 6.73 6.82 2.01
CA ALA A 143 6.93 6.63 3.45
C ALA A 143 8.38 6.25 3.76
N VAL A 144 8.99 5.41 2.92
CA VAL A 144 10.43 5.08 3.00
C VAL A 144 11.28 6.33 2.82
N HIS A 145 10.98 7.17 1.82
CA HIS A 145 11.69 8.42 1.65
C HIS A 145 11.55 9.35 2.84
N ALA A 146 10.36 9.45 3.43
CA ALA A 146 10.13 10.25 4.62
C ALA A 146 10.90 9.75 5.86
N ALA A 147 11.01 8.44 6.04
CA ALA A 147 11.69 7.85 7.20
C ALA A 147 13.21 7.79 7.07
N PHE A 148 13.74 7.51 5.87
CA PHE A 148 15.16 7.22 5.63
C PHE A 148 15.87 8.28 4.78
N GLY A 149 15.13 9.17 4.11
CA GLY A 149 15.68 10.09 3.10
C GLY A 149 15.92 9.44 1.73
N ASP A 150 15.81 8.12 1.62
CA ASP A 150 16.08 7.36 0.39
C ASP A 150 14.92 7.41 -0.60
N ARG A 151 15.19 7.83 -1.84
CA ARG A 151 14.20 7.82 -2.93
C ARG A 151 14.33 6.57 -3.78
N VAL A 152 13.69 5.49 -3.36
CA VAL A 152 13.63 4.22 -4.10
C VAL A 152 12.74 4.37 -5.34
N ARG A 153 13.23 3.92 -6.50
CA ARG A 153 12.50 3.97 -7.79
C ARG A 153 12.40 2.62 -8.48
N GLN A 154 12.97 1.58 -7.89
CA GLN A 154 12.93 0.21 -8.38
C GLN A 154 12.31 -0.67 -7.30
N LEU A 155 11.26 -1.40 -7.68
CA LEU A 155 10.61 -2.41 -6.85
C LEU A 155 11.06 -3.81 -7.29
N PRO A 156 10.98 -4.82 -6.41
CA PRO A 156 10.57 -4.72 -5.01
C PRO A 156 11.61 -4.01 -4.10
N LEU A 157 11.17 -3.51 -2.95
CA LEU A 157 12.02 -2.80 -1.98
C LEU A 157 13.23 -3.62 -1.50
N THR A 158 13.11 -4.96 -1.50
CA THR A 158 14.22 -5.87 -1.20
C THR A 158 15.43 -5.67 -2.13
N ARG A 159 15.24 -5.26 -3.39
CA ARG A 159 16.37 -4.93 -4.29
C ARG A 159 17.17 -3.71 -3.82
N SER A 160 16.58 -2.87 -2.98
CA SER A 160 17.23 -1.71 -2.35
C SER A 160 17.73 -1.99 -0.92
N GLY A 161 17.75 -3.27 -0.51
CA GLY A 161 18.25 -3.72 0.79
C GLY A 161 17.26 -3.59 1.95
N TYR A 162 16.03 -3.14 1.71
CA TYR A 162 15.00 -3.03 2.73
C TYR A 162 14.41 -4.38 3.12
N TYR A 163 14.06 -4.55 4.39
CA TYR A 163 13.43 -5.75 4.93
C TYR A 163 12.37 -5.40 5.97
N ILE A 164 11.36 -6.27 6.13
CA ILE A 164 10.33 -6.11 7.16
C ILE A 164 10.82 -6.69 8.49
N VAL A 165 10.50 -6.00 9.60
CA VAL A 165 10.83 -6.38 10.99
C VAL A 165 9.57 -6.73 11.78
#